data_AF-A0A2H0U6A2-F1
#
_entry.id   AF-A0A2H0U6A2-F1
#
_cell.length_a   1.000
_cell.length_b   1.000
_cell.length_c   1.000
_cell.angle_alpha   90.00
_cell.angle_beta   90.00
_cell.angle_gamma   90.00
#
_symmetry.space_group_name_H-M   'P 1'
#
loop_
_entity.id
_entity.type
_entity.pdbx_description
1 polymer ?
#
loop_
_entity_poly.entity_id
_entity_poly.type
_entity_poly.pdbx_seq_one_letter_code
_entity_poly.pdbx_strand_id
1 'polypeptide(L)' 'MAKKETDLKGITASPGIVEGKVLIIKNPAKPVEPKRGCIIVTTFTTPVIALALTEAAGIICEK' A
#
# COMPACT_ATOMS: atom_id res chain seq x y z
N MET A 1 -18.39 20.47 3.07
CA MET A 1 -17.30 19.65 2.52
C MET A 1 -17.93 18.56 1.67
N ALA A 2 -17.66 18.53 0.36
CA ALA A 2 -18.25 17.52 -0.52
C ALA A 2 -17.72 16.13 -0.13
N LYS A 3 -18.64 15.19 0.08
CA LYS A 3 -18.32 13.80 0.38
C LYS A 3 -17.70 13.18 -0.87
N LYS A 4 -16.37 13.04 -0.90
CA LYS A 4 -15.67 12.26 -1.93
C LYS A 4 -16.20 10.83 -1.82
N GLU A 5 -16.95 10.37 -2.82
CA GLU A 5 -17.31 8.96 -2.90
C GLU A 5 -16.02 8.13 -2.96
N THR A 6 -15.96 7.10 -2.12
CA THR A 6 -14.80 6.22 -2.05
C THR A 6 -15.10 5.02 -2.92
N ASP A 7 -14.33 4.85 -4.00
CA ASP A 7 -14.54 3.77 -4.97
C ASP A 7 -14.24 2.38 -4.40
N LEU A 8 -13.47 2.31 -3.30
CA LEU A 8 -13.01 1.08 -2.67
C LEU A 8 -13.28 1.10 -1.16
N LYS A 9 -13.65 -0.05 -0.59
CA LYS A 9 -13.88 -0.25 0.85
C LYS A 9 -13.03 -1.41 1.36
N GLY A 10 -12.64 -1.37 2.64
CA GLY A 10 -11.81 -2.40 3.25
C GLY A 10 -11.78 -2.28 4.78
N ILE A 11 -10.89 -3.05 5.40
CA ILE A 11 -10.63 -3.00 6.84
C ILE A 11 -9.43 -2.08 7.09
N THR A 12 -9.60 -1.10 7.97
CA THR A 12 -8.50 -0.21 8.36
C THR A 12 -7.51 -0.94 9.26
N ALA A 13 -6.27 -1.09 8.80
CA ALA A 13 -5.19 -1.65 9.62
C ALA A 13 -4.50 -0.60 10.51
N SER A 14 -4.35 0.64 10.00
CA SER A 14 -3.73 1.76 10.72
C SER A 14 -4.41 3.08 10.34
N PRO A 15 -4.67 3.99 11.29
CA PRO A 15 -5.28 5.28 10.99
C PRO A 15 -4.30 6.22 10.27
N GLY A 16 -4.81 7.00 9.31
CA GLY A 16 -4.03 8.00 8.58
C GLY A 16 -4.64 8.32 7.22
N ILE A 17 -4.26 9.46 6.64
CA ILE A 17 -4.64 9.85 5.27
C ILE A 17 -3.36 10.24 4.55
N VAL A 18 -3.11 9.63 3.39
CA VAL A 18 -1.93 9.86 2.56
C VAL A 18 -2.32 9.92 1.09
N GLU A 19 -1.52 10.62 0.29
CA GLU A 19 -1.63 10.68 -1.17
C GLU A 19 -0.27 10.31 -1.77
N GLY A 20 -0.26 9.57 -2.88
CA GLY A 20 0.98 9.10 -3.47
C GLY A 20 0.77 8.28 -4.74
N LYS A 21 1.88 7.96 -5.42
CA LYS A 21 1.85 7.08 -6.59
C LYS A 21 1.64 5.63 -6.16
N VAL A 22 0.81 4.90 -6.91
CA VAL A 22 0.54 3.49 -6.65
C VAL A 22 1.68 2.61 -7.20
N LEU A 23 2.15 1.67 -6.39
CA LEU A 23 3.07 0.60 -6.77
C LEU A 23 2.39 -0.75 -6.57
N ILE A 24 2.10 -1.47 -7.65
CA ILE A 24 1.42 -2.77 -7.60
C ILE A 24 2.45 -3.90 -7.58
N ILE A 25 2.44 -4.69 -6.51
CA ILE A 25 3.30 -5.86 -6.32
C ILE A 25 2.43 -7.11 -6.48
N LYS A 26 2.51 -7.75 -7.65
CA LYS A 26 1.76 -8.99 -7.93
C LYS A 26 2.39 -10.24 -7.32
N ASN A 27 3.70 -10.19 -7.06
CA ASN A 27 4.45 -11.31 -6.49
C ASN A 27 5.32 -10.79 -5.33
N PRO A 28 4.80 -10.79 -4.10
CA PRO A 28 5.52 -10.31 -2.92
C PRO A 28 6.58 -11.29 -2.40
N ALA A 29 6.84 -12.41 -3.11
CA ALA A 29 7.99 -13.28 -2.83
C ALA A 29 9.29 -12.77 -3.48
N LYS A 30 9.22 -11.77 -4.37
CA LYS A 30 10.39 -11.15 -4.98
C LYS A 30 10.72 -9.82 -4.28
N PRO A 31 12.02 -9.47 -4.16
CA PRO A 31 12.41 -8.14 -3.73
C PRO A 31 11.84 -7.08 -4.67
N VAL A 32 11.43 -5.95 -4.09
CA VAL A 32 10.95 -4.78 -4.83
C VAL A 32 11.75 -3.57 -4.37
N GLU A 33 12.20 -2.76 -5.32
CA GLU A 33 12.91 -1.53 -5.01
C GLU A 33 12.00 -0.57 -4.22
N PRO A 34 12.45 -0.06 -3.06
CA PRO A 34 11.68 0.90 -2.29
C PRO A 34 11.45 2.17 -3.09
N LYS A 35 10.19 2.63 -3.15
CA LYS A 35 9.83 3.92 -3.74
C LYS A 35 9.25 4.81 -2.67
N ARG A 36 10.02 5.82 -2.27
CA ARG A 36 9.66 6.69 -1.15
C ARG A 36 8.34 7.42 -1.41
N GLY A 37 7.46 7.40 -0.42
CA GLY A 37 6.16 8.07 -0.49
C GLY A 37 5.14 7.41 -1.44
N CYS A 38 5.39 6.18 -1.90
CA CYS A 38 4.42 5.44 -2.71
C CYS A 38 3.35 4.77 -1.85
N ILE A 39 2.23 4.39 -2.48
CA ILE A 39 1.20 3.53 -1.90
C ILE A 39 1.39 2.13 -2.49
N ILE A 40 1.72 1.16 -1.66
CA ILE A 40 1.93 -0.23 -2.08
C ILE A 40 0.58 -0.94 -2.15
N VAL A 41 0.32 -1.63 -3.25
CA VAL A 41 -0.83 -2.53 -3.42
C VAL A 41 -0.29 -3.95 -3.64
N THR A 42 -0.65 -4.88 -2.77
CA THR A 42 -0.15 -6.28 -2.82
C THR A 42 -1.26 -7.27 -2.50
N THR A 43 -1.10 -8.52 -2.93
CA THR A 43 -2.03 -9.62 -2.63
C THR A 43 -1.89 -10.11 -1.18
N PHE A 44 -0.68 -10.08 -0.63
CA PHE A 44 -0.37 -10.41 0.75
C PHE A 44 0.94 -9.73 1.19
N THR A 45 1.14 -9.60 2.49
CA THR A 45 2.37 -9.06 3.07
C THR A 45 3.36 -10.17 3.40
N THR A 46 4.64 -9.94 3.11
CA THR A 46 5.75 -10.84 3.43
C THR A 46 6.91 -10.05 4.04
N PRO A 47 7.81 -10.70 4.80
CA PRO A 47 9.04 -10.05 5.25
C PRO A 47 9.95 -9.56 4.10
N VAL A 48 9.82 -10.14 2.90
CA VAL A 48 10.64 -9.77 1.72
C VAL A 48 10.38 -8.34 1.27
N ILE A 49 9.14 -7.86 1.38
CA ILE A 49 8.76 -6.50 0.98
C ILE A 49 8.83 -5.49 2.14
N ALA A 50 9.34 -5.89 3.32
CA ALA A 50 9.39 -5.03 4.50
C ALA A 50 10.16 -3.72 4.28
N LEU A 51 11.27 -3.77 3.55
CA LEU A 51 12.07 -2.58 3.22
C LEU A 51 11.32 -1.62 2.28
N ALA A 52 10.50 -2.15 1.37
CA ALA A 52 9.66 -1.31 0.52
C ALA A 52 8.52 -0.67 1.34
N LEU A 53 7.99 -1.39 2.32
CA LEU A 53 6.93 -0.90 3.22
C LEU A 53 7.41 0.24 4.13
N THR A 54 8.66 0.20 4.61
CA THR A 54 9.21 1.28 5.46
C THR A 54 9.35 2.62 4.75
N GLU A 55 9.55 2.59 3.43
CA GLU A 55 9.65 3.80 2.59
C GLU A 55 8.29 4.22 2.00
N ALA A 56 7.27 3.36 2.08
CA ALA A 56 5.95 3.63 1.56
C ALA A 56 5.17 4.59 2.49
N ALA A 57 4.31 5.41 1.89
CA ALA A 57 3.36 6.24 2.62
C ALA A 57 2.14 5.45 3.11
N GLY A 58 1.80 4.35 2.43
CA GLY A 58 0.67 3.50 2.78
C GLY A 58 0.69 2.14 2.09
N ILE A 59 -0.15 1.24 2.58
CA ILE A 59 -0.33 -0.11 2.03
C ILE A 59 -1.82 -0.43 1.87
N ILE A 60 -2.15 -1.10 0.77
CA ILE A 60 -3.43 -1.75 0.52
C ILE A 60 -3.13 -3.22 0.25
N CYS A 61 -3.80 -4.11 0.97
CA CYS A 61 -3.69 -5.55 0.80
C CYS A 61 -5.02 -6.12 0.32
N GLU A 62 -4.98 -7.10 -0.57
CA GLU A 62 -6.16 -7.92 -0.86
C GLU A 62 -6.57 -8.74 0.38
N LYS A 63 -7.82 -9.22 0.35
CA LYS A 63 -8.45 -9.96 1.44
C LYS A 63 -8.06 -11.43 1.42
#